data_AF-A0A7W9FZJ1-F1
#
_entry.id   AF-A0A7W9FZJ1-F1
#
_cell.length_a   1.000
_cell.length_b   1.000
_cell.length_c   1.000
_cell.angle_alpha   90.00
_cell.angle_beta   90.00
_cell.angle_gamma   90.00
#
_symmetry.space_group_name_H-M   'P 1'
#
loop_
_entity.id
_entity.type
_entity.pdbx_description
1 polymer ?
#
loop_
_entity_poly.entity_id
_entity_poly.type
_entity_poly.pdbx_seq_one_letter_code
_entity_poly.pdbx_strand_id
1 'polypeptide(L)'
;MRLRPLIVSSIALALLPFSAPAYAEDPTPSPSVVEETTSTPSEPPAKVEEGLGVDGGSVRAIVELADPAQNAPVASQAAAESVDVVMQPQSQSFMVVEGTAEELAKLAEDPRVTSIHRDRTYEPVDVSPNLKLIGADQAHAKNYTGSGQAVAVLDTGIDRDHPWFGNRVVAEACFSAVEDGVESLCPNGQTSQTGAGAADATTAKCLAGGANLCEHGSHVAGIAAGTGGVAPGANIVAVQVFSRVNDEDICGEPSCLLAFESSLRQAMDYVAGLTEPIAAVNLSLGGELSEADCDSSEEGTIFKPKIDALLAKGIATVVAAGNESFEGASYPACISSAVAVGANDNNDVIADFSNRGAIVDLFAPGVDIESSVPDNRTTVFSGTSMATPHVAGALALMKQASPQTPMADLINTLKTTGRPYSYEANGQQVSTPRLDLAAALAGASPQPTISQTPGVPTEDPAPEPDPSDSSGPSPEPEVPADPTPQPSTSTSPVPLPTVTVTVTITPTPKTTAQVCTRGTNAAKLSAKQWAVEIHRSSGTIPDATLTCYLKLIGKSSKVFPEVTKASSLGKAYRVLKNTKASKAKLDSALLTSWLNWAHGTNGTKKLTTAEKVRLNGKSTAAALRKAAKTVK
;
A
#
# COMPACT_ATOMS: atom_id res chain seq x y z
N MET A 1 15.53 -63.60 26.71
CA MET A 1 14.94 -64.26 27.90
C MET A 1 14.75 -63.19 29.00
N ARG A 2 13.84 -63.42 29.95
CA ARG A 2 13.52 -62.64 31.20
C ARG A 2 14.74 -61.90 31.85
N LEU A 3 14.63 -60.79 32.61
CA LEU A 3 13.53 -59.91 33.10
C LEU A 3 14.14 -58.62 33.75
N ARG A 4 13.32 -57.59 34.05
CA ARG A 4 13.56 -56.54 35.11
C ARG A 4 12.84 -57.00 36.43
N PRO A 5 12.78 -56.29 37.59
CA PRO A 5 13.39 -55.01 38.06
C PRO A 5 13.96 -55.11 39.51
N LEU A 6 14.09 -53.97 40.23
CA LEU A 6 13.93 -53.67 41.69
C LEU A 6 14.76 -52.38 42.00
N ILE A 7 14.34 -51.32 42.70
CA ILE A 7 13.29 -50.96 43.69
C ILE A 7 13.55 -51.41 45.14
N VAL A 8 13.79 -50.43 46.03
CA VAL A 8 13.66 -50.43 47.51
C VAL A 8 13.15 -49.03 47.93
N SER A 9 12.46 -48.88 49.08
CA SER A 9 11.73 -47.66 49.50
C SER A 9 11.63 -47.50 51.04
N SER A 10 11.03 -46.38 51.52
CA SER A 10 10.62 -46.04 52.91
C SER A 10 11.78 -45.66 53.88
N ILE A 11 11.67 -44.95 55.02
CA ILE A 11 10.62 -44.40 55.96
C ILE A 11 11.18 -43.04 56.50
N ALA A 12 10.52 -41.92 56.89
CA ALA A 12 9.15 -41.40 57.12
C ALA A 12 8.80 -41.00 58.60
N LEU A 13 7.86 -40.05 58.79
CA LEU A 13 7.31 -39.41 60.04
C LEU A 13 8.22 -38.42 60.84
N ALA A 14 7.73 -37.44 61.63
CA ALA A 14 6.53 -36.56 61.60
C ALA A 14 6.47 -35.51 62.77
N LEU A 15 5.50 -34.58 62.72
CA LEU A 15 4.85 -33.77 63.79
C LEU A 15 5.24 -32.28 64.04
N LEU A 16 4.24 -31.54 64.57
CA LEU A 16 4.06 -30.07 64.71
C LEU A 16 3.83 -29.73 66.24
N PRO A 17 2.98 -28.78 66.76
CA PRO A 17 2.15 -27.67 66.20
C PRO A 17 2.02 -26.36 67.08
N PHE A 18 1.01 -25.50 66.77
CA PHE A 18 0.44 -24.34 67.52
C PHE A 18 1.17 -22.97 67.42
N SER A 19 0.51 -21.80 67.31
CA SER A 19 -0.91 -21.47 66.94
C SER A 19 -1.11 -19.99 66.53
N ALA A 20 -2.31 -19.63 66.05
CA ALA A 20 -2.76 -18.26 65.69
C ALA A 20 -3.50 -17.54 66.86
N PRO A 21 -4.09 -16.33 66.68
CA PRO A 21 -5.37 -16.15 65.94
C PRO A 21 -5.47 -14.85 65.08
N ALA A 22 -6.64 -14.60 64.51
CA ALA A 22 -6.99 -13.41 63.69
C ALA A 22 -8.32 -12.76 64.17
N TYR A 23 -8.65 -11.58 63.64
CA TYR A 23 -10.00 -10.98 63.67
C TYR A 23 -10.21 -10.08 62.44
N ALA A 24 -11.47 -9.83 62.07
CA ALA A 24 -11.90 -9.00 60.94
C ALA A 24 -13.26 -8.34 61.23
N GLU A 25 -13.57 -7.20 60.60
CA GLU A 25 -14.93 -6.65 60.43
C GLU A 25 -14.91 -5.45 59.44
N ASP A 26 -16.04 -5.15 58.81
CA ASP A 26 -16.25 -4.06 57.83
C ASP A 26 -17.75 -3.69 57.75
N PRO A 27 -18.11 -2.39 57.74
CA PRO A 27 -19.27 -1.96 56.93
C PRO A 27 -19.18 -0.55 56.27
N THR A 28 -19.97 -0.37 55.22
CA THR A 28 -20.10 0.79 54.29
C THR A 28 -21.18 1.83 54.74
N PRO A 29 -21.58 2.91 54.00
CA PRO A 29 -21.07 3.54 52.75
C PRO A 29 -21.03 5.13 52.71
N SER A 30 -20.59 5.70 51.57
CA SER A 30 -20.96 7.02 50.97
C SER A 30 -20.39 8.36 51.51
N PRO A 31 -20.31 9.47 50.70
CA PRO A 31 -20.41 9.61 49.22
C PRO A 31 -19.33 10.50 48.51
N SER A 32 -19.22 10.31 47.19
CA SER A 32 -18.90 11.24 46.07
C SER A 32 -17.90 12.40 46.19
N VAL A 33 -16.86 12.36 45.34
CA VAL A 33 -16.48 13.44 44.38
C VAL A 33 -16.12 12.77 43.03
N VAL A 34 -16.37 13.44 41.90
CA VAL A 34 -16.08 12.96 40.53
C VAL A 34 -15.02 13.87 39.89
N GLU A 35 -14.05 13.27 39.19
CA GLU A 35 -13.35 13.93 38.08
C GLU A 35 -13.35 12.97 36.88
N GLU A 36 -13.88 13.42 35.74
CA GLU A 36 -13.88 12.67 34.48
C GLU A 36 -12.53 12.86 33.79
N THR A 37 -11.87 11.77 33.39
CA THR A 37 -10.78 11.81 32.42
C THR A 37 -11.21 11.09 31.15
N THR A 38 -11.58 11.87 30.13
CA THR A 38 -11.93 11.35 28.80
C THR A 38 -10.72 10.65 28.16
N SER A 39 -10.90 9.38 27.82
CA SER A 39 -9.87 8.57 27.16
C SER A 39 -9.80 8.90 25.67
N THR A 40 -8.63 9.29 25.18
CA THR A 40 -8.30 9.26 23.75
C THR A 40 -8.23 7.82 23.25
N PRO A 41 -8.63 7.52 22.00
CA PRO A 41 -8.51 6.18 21.43
C PRO A 41 -7.08 5.64 21.48
N SER A 42 -6.95 4.35 21.77
CA SER A 42 -5.68 3.62 21.79
C SER A 42 -5.27 3.17 20.39
N GLU A 43 -3.95 3.14 20.13
CA GLU A 43 -3.36 2.37 19.03
C GLU A 43 -3.85 0.90 19.12
N PRO A 44 -4.50 0.33 18.08
CA PRO A 44 -5.15 -0.97 18.17
C PRO A 44 -4.13 -2.06 18.53
N PRO A 45 -4.49 -3.04 19.39
CA PRO A 45 -3.56 -4.09 19.79
C PRO A 45 -3.22 -4.97 18.59
N ALA A 46 -2.02 -5.55 18.59
CA ALA A 46 -1.41 -6.29 17.46
C ALA A 46 -2.11 -7.60 17.02
N LYS A 47 -3.38 -7.78 17.41
CA LYS A 47 -4.29 -8.83 16.96
C LYS A 47 -5.42 -8.30 16.07
N VAL A 48 -5.69 -6.99 16.10
CA VAL A 48 -6.79 -6.33 15.37
C VAL A 48 -6.27 -5.85 14.01
N GLU A 49 -7.04 -6.09 12.94
CA GLU A 49 -6.76 -5.59 11.59
C GLU A 49 -6.64 -4.05 11.58
N GLU A 50 -5.57 -3.52 10.97
CA GLU A 50 -5.35 -2.07 10.88
C GLU A 50 -6.45 -1.44 10.00
N GLY A 51 -7.18 -0.45 10.54
CA GLY A 51 -8.38 0.11 9.89
C GLY A 51 -9.72 -0.57 10.25
N LEU A 52 -9.76 -1.43 11.27
CA LEU A 52 -11.04 -1.96 11.78
C LEU A 52 -11.73 -0.97 12.74
N GLY A 53 -12.96 -0.56 12.42
CA GLY A 53 -13.81 0.30 13.28
C GLY A 53 -13.41 1.78 13.35
N VAL A 54 -12.41 2.22 12.59
CA VAL A 54 -11.77 3.56 12.76
C VAL A 54 -12.66 4.76 12.47
N ASP A 55 -13.80 4.56 11.79
CA ASP A 55 -14.77 5.61 11.47
C ASP A 55 -15.76 5.89 12.62
N GLY A 56 -15.61 5.23 13.77
CA GLY A 56 -16.46 5.39 14.96
C GLY A 56 -17.82 4.67 14.88
N GLY A 57 -18.12 4.03 13.75
CA GLY A 57 -19.24 3.11 13.62
C GLY A 57 -18.94 1.72 14.19
N SER A 58 -19.99 0.95 14.48
CA SER A 58 -19.86 -0.47 14.78
C SER A 58 -19.50 -1.25 13.52
N VAL A 59 -18.60 -2.23 13.61
CA VAL A 59 -18.16 -3.04 12.48
C VAL A 59 -18.30 -4.52 12.80
N ARG A 60 -18.89 -5.27 11.85
CA ARG A 60 -19.01 -6.72 11.91
C ARG A 60 -17.64 -7.38 11.67
N ALA A 61 -17.19 -8.18 12.63
CA ALA A 61 -15.83 -8.72 12.69
C ALA A 61 -15.80 -10.20 13.08
N ILE A 62 -14.82 -10.93 12.54
CA ILE A 62 -14.48 -12.30 12.93
C ILE A 62 -13.44 -12.22 14.06
N VAL A 63 -13.71 -12.94 15.15
CA VAL A 63 -12.81 -13.13 16.29
C VAL A 63 -12.31 -14.58 16.23
N GLU A 64 -11.06 -14.74 15.82
CA GLU A 64 -10.35 -16.03 15.81
C GLU A 64 -9.87 -16.38 17.22
N LEU A 65 -9.98 -17.67 17.57
CA LEU A 65 -9.72 -18.21 18.90
C LEU A 65 -8.73 -19.39 18.85
N ALA A 66 -8.06 -19.67 19.96
CA ALA A 66 -7.12 -20.79 20.06
C ALA A 66 -7.78 -22.18 19.90
N ASP A 67 -9.04 -22.36 20.34
CA ASP A 67 -9.81 -23.60 20.15
C ASP A 67 -11.34 -23.37 20.24
N PRO A 68 -12.18 -24.28 19.71
CA PRO A 68 -13.63 -24.07 19.66
C PRO A 68 -14.36 -24.04 21.01
N ALA A 69 -13.77 -24.55 22.09
CA ALA A 69 -14.36 -24.49 23.42
C ALA A 69 -14.22 -23.10 24.07
N GLN A 70 -13.36 -22.24 23.54
CA GLN A 70 -13.23 -20.84 23.99
C GLN A 70 -14.40 -19.96 23.54
N ASN A 71 -15.18 -20.36 22.51
CA ASN A 71 -16.30 -19.57 21.99
C ASN A 71 -17.28 -19.10 23.07
N ALA A 72 -17.80 -20.00 23.90
CA ALA A 72 -18.79 -19.64 24.93
C ALA A 72 -18.23 -18.69 26.02
N PRO A 73 -17.05 -18.94 26.63
CA PRO A 73 -16.51 -18.04 27.64
C PRO A 73 -15.81 -16.78 27.08
N VAL A 74 -15.59 -16.67 25.77
CA VAL A 74 -15.20 -15.40 25.09
C VAL A 74 -16.43 -14.60 24.70
N ALA A 75 -17.48 -15.21 24.15
CA ALA A 75 -18.77 -14.56 23.91
C ALA A 75 -19.40 -13.98 25.20
N SER A 76 -19.20 -14.66 26.33
CA SER A 76 -19.59 -14.16 27.65
C SER A 76 -18.78 -12.92 28.10
N GLN A 77 -17.57 -12.72 27.57
CA GLN A 77 -16.78 -11.51 27.79
C GLN A 77 -17.17 -10.41 26.81
N ALA A 78 -17.33 -10.71 25.52
CA ALA A 78 -17.82 -9.78 24.50
C ALA A 78 -19.11 -9.05 24.96
N ALA A 79 -20.12 -9.80 25.40
CA ALA A 79 -21.37 -9.24 25.93
C ALA A 79 -21.21 -8.44 27.26
N ALA A 80 -20.12 -8.63 28.00
CA ALA A 80 -19.76 -7.82 29.18
C ALA A 80 -18.93 -6.58 28.81
N GLU A 81 -18.54 -6.44 27.55
CA GLU A 81 -17.78 -5.33 26.97
C GLU A 81 -18.58 -4.55 25.93
N SER A 82 -19.91 -4.75 25.88
CA SER A 82 -20.86 -4.18 24.91
C SER A 82 -20.71 -4.66 23.46
N VAL A 83 -19.84 -5.63 23.19
CA VAL A 83 -19.69 -6.24 21.87
C VAL A 83 -20.83 -7.23 21.63
N ASP A 84 -21.63 -6.99 20.59
CA ASP A 84 -22.75 -7.87 20.22
C ASP A 84 -22.25 -9.14 19.52
N VAL A 85 -22.77 -10.30 19.93
CA VAL A 85 -22.33 -11.61 19.42
C VAL A 85 -23.26 -12.09 18.31
N VAL A 86 -22.87 -11.83 17.07
CA VAL A 86 -23.66 -12.10 15.85
C VAL A 86 -23.73 -13.59 15.51
N MET A 87 -22.64 -14.35 15.68
CA MET A 87 -22.62 -15.80 15.42
C MET A 87 -21.62 -16.54 16.31
N GLN A 88 -22.04 -17.65 16.91
CA GLN A 88 -21.18 -18.51 17.74
C GLN A 88 -21.21 -19.98 17.29
N PRO A 89 -20.39 -20.37 16.30
CA PRO A 89 -20.18 -21.77 15.91
C PRO A 89 -19.81 -22.67 17.10
N GLN A 90 -20.38 -23.88 17.14
CA GLN A 90 -20.14 -24.83 18.23
C GLN A 90 -18.93 -25.77 17.98
N SER A 91 -18.34 -25.72 16.79
CA SER A 91 -17.32 -26.67 16.33
C SER A 91 -16.20 -26.05 15.49
N GLN A 92 -16.12 -24.72 15.42
CA GLN A 92 -15.09 -23.96 14.70
C GLN A 92 -14.43 -22.98 15.68
N SER A 93 -13.15 -22.67 15.46
CA SER A 93 -12.36 -21.85 16.40
C SER A 93 -12.56 -20.34 16.23
N PHE A 94 -13.71 -19.88 15.75
CA PHE A 94 -14.01 -18.46 15.59
C PHE A 94 -15.46 -18.16 15.98
N MET A 95 -15.71 -16.90 16.32
CA MET A 95 -17.05 -16.31 16.47
C MET A 95 -17.13 -14.99 15.70
N VAL A 96 -18.34 -14.57 15.34
CA VAL A 96 -18.61 -13.27 14.71
C VAL A 96 -19.23 -12.34 15.73
N VAL A 97 -18.75 -11.10 15.73
CA VAL A 97 -19.20 -10.01 16.58
C VAL A 97 -19.53 -8.77 15.76
N GLU A 98 -20.14 -7.79 16.42
CA GLU A 98 -20.33 -6.43 15.93
C GLU A 98 -20.00 -5.46 17.08
N GLY A 99 -19.07 -4.53 16.84
CA GLY A 99 -18.61 -3.56 17.85
C GLY A 99 -17.73 -2.45 17.27
N THR A 100 -17.51 -1.39 18.05
CA THR A 100 -16.64 -0.25 17.67
C THR A 100 -15.14 -0.61 17.76
N ALA A 101 -14.26 0.27 17.24
CA ALA A 101 -12.80 0.08 17.36
C ALA A 101 -12.34 -0.10 18.82
N GLU A 102 -12.85 0.70 19.75
CA GLU A 102 -12.54 0.63 21.18
C GLU A 102 -12.97 -0.70 21.81
N GLU A 103 -14.16 -1.19 21.46
CA GLU A 103 -14.74 -2.42 22.01
C GLU A 103 -14.05 -3.67 21.44
N LEU A 104 -13.74 -3.67 20.13
CA LEU A 104 -12.96 -4.74 19.49
C LEU A 104 -11.49 -4.74 19.95
N ALA A 105 -10.88 -3.57 20.16
CA ALA A 105 -9.54 -3.47 20.74
C ALA A 105 -9.49 -4.04 22.16
N LYS A 106 -10.52 -3.79 22.97
CA LYS A 106 -10.63 -4.34 24.32
C LYS A 106 -10.82 -5.86 24.32
N LEU A 107 -11.71 -6.38 23.47
CA LEU A 107 -11.94 -7.82 23.33
C LEU A 107 -10.66 -8.56 22.87
N ALA A 108 -9.82 -7.91 22.06
CA ALA A 108 -8.53 -8.44 21.64
C ALA A 108 -7.48 -8.54 22.78
N GLU A 109 -7.66 -7.90 23.93
CA GLU A 109 -6.78 -8.11 25.10
C GLU A 109 -6.92 -9.52 25.69
N ASP A 110 -8.04 -10.22 25.45
CA ASP A 110 -8.27 -11.59 25.91
C ASP A 110 -7.20 -12.56 25.37
N PRO A 111 -6.46 -13.29 26.22
CA PRO A 111 -5.43 -14.24 25.79
C PRO A 111 -5.97 -15.44 24.98
N ARG A 112 -7.28 -15.65 24.91
CA ARG A 112 -7.93 -16.71 24.11
C ARG A 112 -8.17 -16.29 22.65
N VAL A 113 -8.29 -14.99 22.41
CA VAL A 113 -8.39 -14.39 21.07
C VAL A 113 -7.02 -14.38 20.42
N THR A 114 -6.92 -14.86 19.18
CA THR A 114 -5.68 -14.89 18.38
C THR A 114 -5.61 -13.72 17.41
N SER A 115 -6.70 -13.41 16.71
CA SER A 115 -6.86 -12.24 15.84
C SER A 115 -8.31 -11.77 15.76
N ILE A 116 -8.52 -10.49 15.42
CA ILE A 116 -9.81 -9.91 15.06
C ILE A 116 -9.66 -9.18 13.72
N HIS A 117 -10.50 -9.52 12.74
CA HIS A 117 -10.50 -8.89 11.42
C HIS A 117 -11.92 -8.69 10.89
N ARG A 118 -12.08 -7.86 9.86
CA ARG A 118 -13.38 -7.53 9.26
C ARG A 118 -14.05 -8.80 8.72
N ASP A 119 -15.34 -8.97 9.03
CA ASP A 119 -16.15 -10.05 8.46
C ASP A 119 -16.66 -9.59 7.08
N ARG A 120 -15.79 -9.78 6.07
CA ARG A 120 -15.99 -9.25 4.72
C ARG A 120 -17.16 -9.95 4.02
N THR A 121 -18.09 -9.16 3.50
CA THR A 121 -19.21 -9.66 2.70
C THR A 121 -18.75 -10.03 1.29
N TYR A 122 -18.67 -11.33 1.00
CA TYR A 122 -18.45 -11.82 -0.36
C TYR A 122 -19.79 -11.92 -1.09
N GLU A 123 -20.06 -10.97 -1.99
CA GLU A 123 -21.07 -11.19 -3.04
C GLU A 123 -20.63 -12.35 -3.95
N PRO A 124 -21.55 -13.05 -4.64
CA PRO A 124 -21.18 -13.99 -5.68
C PRO A 124 -20.48 -13.24 -6.82
N VAL A 125 -19.15 -13.33 -6.86
CA VAL A 125 -18.33 -12.57 -7.81
C VAL A 125 -18.59 -13.04 -9.24
N ASP A 126 -19.48 -12.33 -9.93
CA ASP A 126 -19.33 -12.14 -11.37
C ASP A 126 -17.98 -11.43 -11.57
N VAL A 127 -17.07 -11.96 -12.39
CA VAL A 127 -15.78 -11.29 -12.69
C VAL A 127 -16.01 -10.01 -13.52
N SER A 128 -17.22 -9.85 -14.07
CA SER A 128 -17.56 -8.82 -15.03
C SER A 128 -17.67 -7.37 -14.51
N PRO A 129 -17.96 -7.00 -13.24
CA PRO A 129 -17.97 -5.59 -12.80
C PRO A 129 -16.65 -4.88 -13.09
N ASN A 130 -15.52 -5.49 -12.72
CA ASN A 130 -14.17 -5.00 -13.00
C ASN A 130 -13.95 -4.78 -14.51
N LEU A 131 -14.39 -5.75 -15.33
CA LEU A 131 -14.28 -5.69 -16.80
C LEU A 131 -15.24 -4.68 -17.44
N LYS A 132 -16.46 -4.52 -16.90
CA LYS A 132 -17.49 -3.56 -17.33
C LYS A 132 -17.06 -2.12 -17.04
N LEU A 133 -16.48 -1.88 -15.86
CA LEU A 133 -16.02 -0.54 -15.44
C LEU A 133 -14.98 0.05 -16.39
N ILE A 134 -14.09 -0.80 -16.92
CA ILE A 134 -13.11 -0.41 -17.94
C ILE A 134 -13.59 -0.60 -19.39
N GLY A 135 -14.78 -1.18 -19.61
CA GLY A 135 -15.35 -1.43 -20.94
C GLY A 135 -14.69 -2.56 -21.73
N ALA A 136 -14.04 -3.53 -21.06
CA ALA A 136 -13.46 -4.71 -21.69
C ALA A 136 -14.54 -5.66 -22.24
N ASP A 137 -15.70 -5.74 -21.59
CA ASP A 137 -16.89 -6.45 -22.08
C ASP A 137 -17.34 -5.94 -23.47
N GLN A 138 -17.31 -4.63 -23.68
CA GLN A 138 -17.61 -3.98 -24.96
C GLN A 138 -16.53 -4.21 -26.02
N ALA A 139 -15.29 -4.52 -25.61
CA ALA A 139 -14.23 -4.94 -26.50
C ALA A 139 -14.40 -6.42 -26.90
N HIS A 140 -14.72 -7.29 -25.94
CA HIS A 140 -15.03 -8.72 -26.18
C HIS A 140 -16.25 -8.87 -27.10
N ALA A 141 -17.29 -8.05 -26.92
CA ALA A 141 -18.46 -8.01 -27.79
C ALA A 141 -18.15 -7.57 -29.24
N LYS A 142 -17.02 -6.89 -29.48
CA LYS A 142 -16.47 -6.55 -30.80
C LYS A 142 -15.48 -7.61 -31.32
N ASN A 143 -15.36 -8.75 -30.64
CA ASN A 143 -14.40 -9.84 -30.88
C ASN A 143 -12.91 -9.40 -30.75
N TYR A 144 -12.65 -8.38 -29.93
CA TYR A 144 -11.29 -8.11 -29.44
C TYR A 144 -11.06 -8.91 -28.17
N THR A 145 -10.08 -9.81 -28.23
CA THR A 145 -9.73 -10.79 -27.19
C THR A 145 -8.23 -10.82 -26.89
N GLY A 146 -7.43 -10.07 -27.65
CA GLY A 146 -5.96 -10.12 -27.66
C GLY A 146 -5.40 -11.20 -28.58
N SER A 147 -6.24 -11.91 -29.34
CA SER A 147 -5.79 -12.96 -30.26
C SER A 147 -4.77 -12.46 -31.29
N GLY A 148 -3.65 -13.18 -31.38
CA GLY A 148 -2.49 -12.78 -32.18
C GLY A 148 -1.54 -11.81 -31.49
N GLN A 149 -1.77 -11.47 -30.22
CA GLN A 149 -0.84 -10.77 -29.32
C GLN A 149 -0.43 -11.68 -28.14
N ALA A 150 0.55 -11.25 -27.37
CA ALA A 150 0.94 -11.86 -26.10
C ALA A 150 1.12 -10.81 -24.99
N VAL A 151 0.93 -11.22 -23.73
CA VAL A 151 1.36 -10.47 -22.55
C VAL A 151 2.47 -11.25 -21.85
N ALA A 152 3.57 -10.58 -21.55
CA ALA A 152 4.63 -11.15 -20.73
C ALA A 152 4.40 -10.81 -19.26
N VAL A 153 4.42 -11.81 -18.38
CA VAL A 153 4.21 -11.66 -16.94
C VAL A 153 5.52 -11.96 -16.25
N LEU A 154 6.14 -10.93 -15.67
CA LEU A 154 7.42 -11.01 -14.96
C LEU A 154 7.14 -11.00 -13.45
N ASP A 155 6.94 -12.18 -12.87
CA ASP A 155 6.37 -12.33 -11.53
C ASP A 155 6.93 -13.58 -10.81
N THR A 156 6.20 -14.09 -9.82
CA THR A 156 6.56 -15.21 -8.93
C THR A 156 6.50 -16.59 -9.59
N GLY A 157 5.78 -16.73 -10.71
CA GLY A 157 5.57 -17.96 -11.48
C GLY A 157 4.14 -18.06 -12.00
N ILE A 158 3.81 -19.09 -12.79
CA ILE A 158 2.43 -19.38 -13.24
C ILE A 158 2.16 -20.89 -13.12
N ASP A 159 0.98 -21.27 -12.62
CA ASP A 159 0.42 -22.62 -12.79
C ASP A 159 0.04 -22.80 -14.26
N ARG A 160 0.88 -23.51 -15.02
CA ARG A 160 0.78 -23.62 -16.48
C ARG A 160 -0.50 -24.29 -16.96
N ASP A 161 -1.00 -25.25 -16.18
CA ASP A 161 -2.05 -26.19 -16.59
C ASP A 161 -3.43 -25.69 -16.15
N HIS A 162 -3.46 -24.57 -15.42
CA HIS A 162 -4.66 -23.88 -14.97
C HIS A 162 -5.66 -23.63 -16.14
N PRO A 163 -6.94 -24.03 -16.02
CA PRO A 163 -7.96 -23.92 -17.08
C PRO A 163 -8.18 -22.52 -17.67
N TRP A 164 -7.79 -21.47 -16.94
CA TRP A 164 -7.85 -20.09 -17.44
C TRP A 164 -6.80 -19.79 -18.50
N PHE A 165 -5.69 -20.53 -18.59
CA PHE A 165 -4.65 -20.32 -19.60
C PHE A 165 -4.77 -21.37 -20.71
N GLY A 166 -4.85 -22.65 -20.33
CA GLY A 166 -4.74 -23.77 -21.25
C GLY A 166 -3.45 -23.67 -22.09
N ASN A 167 -3.53 -24.04 -23.37
CA ASN A 167 -2.37 -24.08 -24.27
C ASN A 167 -1.83 -22.70 -24.72
N ARG A 168 -2.09 -21.62 -23.97
CA ARG A 168 -1.72 -20.23 -24.34
C ARG A 168 -0.44 -19.72 -23.67
N VAL A 169 0.16 -20.48 -22.74
CA VAL A 169 1.52 -20.21 -22.25
C VAL A 169 2.52 -20.64 -23.34
N VAL A 170 3.07 -19.69 -24.08
CA VAL A 170 3.86 -19.95 -25.30
C VAL A 170 5.38 -19.94 -25.10
N ALA A 171 5.87 -19.17 -24.12
CA ALA A 171 7.30 -19.08 -23.80
C ALA A 171 7.49 -18.91 -22.30
N GLU A 172 8.62 -19.41 -21.80
CA GLU A 172 8.91 -19.54 -20.38
C GLU A 172 10.38 -19.32 -20.02
N ALA A 173 10.60 -18.61 -18.93
CA ALA A 173 11.91 -18.51 -18.28
C ALA A 173 11.80 -18.37 -16.76
N CYS A 174 12.92 -18.59 -16.08
CA CYS A 174 13.14 -18.23 -14.69
C CYS A 174 14.50 -17.57 -14.52
N PHE A 175 14.56 -16.54 -13.69
CA PHE A 175 15.77 -15.85 -13.26
C PHE A 175 15.63 -15.59 -11.76
N SER A 176 16.36 -16.31 -10.92
CA SER A 176 16.16 -16.32 -9.48
C SER A 176 17.51 -16.40 -8.77
N ALA A 177 17.72 -15.64 -7.70
CA ALA A 177 19.02 -15.53 -7.04
C ALA A 177 19.38 -16.81 -6.26
N VAL A 178 20.69 -17.05 -6.08
CA VAL A 178 21.25 -18.14 -5.28
C VAL A 178 22.42 -17.59 -4.47
N GLU A 179 22.17 -17.24 -3.22
CA GLU A 179 23.13 -16.63 -2.28
C GLU A 179 22.89 -17.18 -0.85
N ASP A 180 23.76 -16.89 0.11
CA ASP A 180 23.56 -17.35 1.49
C ASP A 180 22.25 -16.76 2.07
N GLY A 181 21.28 -17.62 2.37
CA GLY A 181 19.93 -17.24 2.81
C GLY A 181 18.91 -16.99 1.67
N VAL A 182 19.32 -17.10 0.41
CA VAL A 182 18.48 -16.85 -0.77
C VAL A 182 18.43 -18.09 -1.69
N GLU A 183 17.26 -18.70 -1.79
CA GLU A 183 17.00 -19.89 -2.59
C GLU A 183 16.32 -19.56 -3.92
N SER A 184 16.87 -20.08 -5.02
CA SER A 184 16.25 -19.96 -6.34
C SER A 184 14.92 -20.72 -6.40
N LEU A 185 13.90 -20.06 -6.94
CA LEU A 185 12.60 -20.65 -7.25
C LEU A 185 12.59 -21.40 -8.60
N CYS A 186 13.65 -21.33 -9.41
CA CYS A 186 13.72 -22.08 -10.66
C CYS A 186 13.65 -23.59 -10.37
N PRO A 187 12.88 -24.40 -11.14
CA PRO A 187 12.71 -25.83 -10.88
C PRO A 187 14.04 -26.61 -10.81
N ASN A 188 15.01 -26.24 -11.65
CA ASN A 188 16.37 -26.80 -11.67
C ASN A 188 17.27 -26.37 -10.49
N GLY A 189 16.80 -25.46 -9.63
CA GLY A 189 17.54 -24.88 -8.51
C GLY A 189 18.76 -24.02 -8.89
N GLN A 190 18.91 -23.67 -10.17
CA GLN A 190 19.99 -22.80 -10.66
C GLN A 190 19.55 -21.34 -10.70
N THR A 191 20.47 -20.43 -11.00
CA THR A 191 20.13 -19.00 -11.13
C THR A 191 19.25 -18.66 -12.33
N SER A 192 19.12 -19.58 -13.30
CA SER A 192 18.17 -19.45 -14.40
C SER A 192 17.72 -20.78 -15.00
N GLN A 193 16.57 -20.74 -15.68
CA GLN A 193 16.02 -21.83 -16.50
C GLN A 193 15.24 -21.21 -17.68
N THR A 194 15.13 -21.91 -18.81
CA THR A 194 14.29 -21.50 -19.95
C THR A 194 13.59 -22.69 -20.59
N GLY A 195 12.48 -22.43 -21.28
CA GLY A 195 11.66 -23.45 -21.93
C GLY A 195 10.61 -24.06 -21.00
N ALA A 196 9.92 -25.09 -21.49
CA ALA A 196 8.73 -25.67 -20.86
C ALA A 196 8.95 -26.02 -19.37
N GLY A 197 8.10 -25.47 -18.51
CA GLY A 197 8.13 -25.68 -17.05
C GLY A 197 9.05 -24.73 -16.30
N ALA A 198 9.80 -23.85 -16.97
CA ALA A 198 10.75 -22.97 -16.28
C ALA A 198 10.08 -22.00 -15.30
N ALA A 199 8.83 -21.58 -15.54
CA ALA A 199 8.11 -20.62 -14.71
C ALA A 199 7.05 -21.24 -13.77
N ASP A 200 7.10 -22.55 -13.55
CA ASP A 200 6.08 -23.33 -12.85
C ASP A 200 5.90 -22.94 -11.36
N ALA A 201 4.72 -22.39 -11.03
CA ALA A 201 4.34 -22.01 -9.65
C ALA A 201 3.87 -23.19 -8.77
N THR A 202 3.70 -24.40 -9.31
CA THR A 202 3.25 -25.59 -8.56
C THR A 202 4.39 -26.35 -7.88
N THR A 203 5.65 -25.94 -8.11
CA THR A 203 6.82 -26.67 -7.60
C THR A 203 6.94 -26.60 -6.07
N ALA A 204 7.51 -27.64 -5.47
CA ALA A 204 7.75 -27.70 -4.02
C ALA A 204 8.65 -26.58 -3.46
N LYS A 205 9.35 -25.82 -4.31
CA LYS A 205 10.13 -24.63 -3.93
C LYS A 205 9.25 -23.45 -3.51
N CYS A 206 8.10 -23.32 -4.16
CA CYS A 206 7.09 -22.30 -3.89
C CYS A 206 6.29 -22.55 -2.60
N LEU A 207 6.40 -23.74 -2.00
CA LEU A 207 5.62 -24.10 -0.81
C LEU A 207 6.31 -23.69 0.50
N ALA A 208 5.57 -23.02 1.38
CA ALA A 208 6.04 -22.60 2.71
C ALA A 208 4.90 -22.62 3.72
N GLY A 209 5.11 -23.17 4.92
CA GLY A 209 4.11 -23.18 6.00
C GLY A 209 2.80 -23.96 5.73
N GLY A 210 2.63 -24.53 4.54
CA GLY A 210 1.36 -25.09 4.05
C GLY A 210 0.67 -24.25 2.97
N ALA A 211 1.18 -23.04 2.67
CA ALA A 211 0.73 -22.16 1.60
C ALA A 211 1.65 -22.23 0.37
N ASN A 212 1.19 -21.69 -0.77
CA ASN A 212 1.97 -21.52 -1.98
C ASN A 212 2.32 -20.04 -2.17
N LEU A 213 3.61 -19.69 -1.99
CA LEU A 213 4.10 -18.31 -2.11
C LEU A 213 4.11 -17.77 -3.55
N CYS A 214 4.00 -18.64 -4.56
CA CYS A 214 4.08 -18.28 -5.98
C CYS A 214 2.69 -18.06 -6.63
N GLU A 215 1.64 -17.87 -5.83
CA GLU A 215 0.28 -17.73 -6.35
C GLU A 215 0.00 -16.40 -7.07
N HIS A 216 0.68 -15.34 -6.65
CA HIS A 216 0.54 -13.97 -7.17
C HIS A 216 0.72 -13.87 -8.70
N GLY A 217 1.70 -14.56 -9.28
CA GLY A 217 1.99 -14.50 -10.72
C GLY A 217 0.93 -15.18 -11.58
N SER A 218 0.28 -16.21 -11.05
CA SER A 218 -0.89 -16.83 -11.67
C SER A 218 -2.10 -15.89 -11.62
N HIS A 219 -2.23 -15.08 -10.56
CA HIS A 219 -3.35 -14.16 -10.38
C HIS A 219 -3.28 -13.00 -11.37
N VAL A 220 -2.13 -12.34 -11.47
CA VAL A 220 -1.94 -11.22 -12.41
C VAL A 220 -1.97 -11.66 -13.87
N ALA A 221 -1.52 -12.90 -14.17
CA ALA A 221 -1.73 -13.52 -15.49
C ALA A 221 -3.20 -13.81 -15.78
N GLY A 222 -3.96 -14.23 -14.77
CA GLY A 222 -5.42 -14.41 -14.82
C GLY A 222 -6.14 -13.13 -15.24
N ILE A 223 -5.81 -12.01 -14.59
CA ILE A 223 -6.38 -10.69 -14.89
C ILE A 223 -5.99 -10.22 -16.30
N ALA A 224 -4.71 -10.34 -16.67
CA ALA A 224 -4.22 -9.85 -17.96
C ALA A 224 -4.80 -10.65 -19.14
N ALA A 225 -4.75 -11.98 -19.06
CA ALA A 225 -4.99 -12.86 -20.21
C ALA A 225 -5.65 -14.20 -19.87
N GLY A 226 -6.10 -14.46 -18.64
CA GLY A 226 -6.91 -15.63 -18.31
C GLY A 226 -8.27 -15.62 -19.02
N THR A 227 -8.99 -16.75 -19.03
CA THR A 227 -10.32 -16.86 -19.65
C THR A 227 -11.34 -15.87 -19.07
N GLY A 228 -11.18 -15.46 -17.80
CA GLY A 228 -11.95 -14.39 -17.14
C GLY A 228 -11.24 -13.01 -17.11
N GLY A 229 -10.14 -12.85 -17.84
CA GLY A 229 -9.31 -11.63 -17.85
C GLY A 229 -9.65 -10.64 -18.97
N VAL A 230 -8.86 -9.57 -19.07
CA VAL A 230 -9.03 -8.50 -20.07
C VAL A 230 -8.72 -8.98 -21.49
N ALA A 231 -7.68 -9.81 -21.69
CA ALA A 231 -7.29 -10.35 -23.00
C ALA A 231 -7.38 -11.89 -23.07
N PRO A 232 -8.59 -12.48 -22.99
CA PRO A 232 -8.81 -13.93 -22.83
C PRO A 232 -8.41 -14.80 -24.04
N GLY A 233 -8.01 -14.17 -25.15
CA GLY A 233 -7.49 -14.81 -26.35
C GLY A 233 -6.03 -14.47 -26.67
N ALA A 234 -5.34 -13.67 -25.84
CA ALA A 234 -3.90 -13.42 -25.96
C ALA A 234 -3.07 -14.64 -25.55
N ASN A 235 -1.81 -14.70 -25.97
CA ASN A 235 -0.85 -15.64 -25.43
C ASN A 235 -0.17 -15.08 -24.16
N ILE A 236 0.44 -15.96 -23.37
CA ILE A 236 1.15 -15.63 -22.13
C ILE A 236 2.62 -16.02 -22.28
N VAL A 237 3.52 -15.09 -21.96
CA VAL A 237 4.95 -15.38 -21.77
C VAL A 237 5.22 -15.31 -20.27
N ALA A 238 5.46 -16.46 -19.64
CA ALA A 238 5.62 -16.56 -18.19
C ALA A 238 7.09 -16.44 -17.81
N VAL A 239 7.46 -15.44 -17.01
CA VAL A 239 8.85 -15.29 -16.53
C VAL A 239 8.88 -15.17 -15.02
N GLN A 240 9.50 -16.16 -14.39
CA GLN A 240 9.76 -16.18 -12.97
C GLN A 240 10.94 -15.23 -12.66
N VAL A 241 10.77 -14.27 -11.76
CA VAL A 241 11.79 -13.25 -11.40
C VAL A 241 12.07 -13.11 -9.90
N PHE A 242 11.31 -13.80 -9.06
CA PHE A 242 11.42 -13.75 -7.60
C PHE A 242 12.34 -14.85 -7.06
N SER A 243 12.93 -14.61 -5.90
CA SER A 243 13.75 -15.58 -5.17
C SER A 243 13.22 -15.71 -3.75
N ARG A 244 13.32 -16.90 -3.17
CA ARG A 244 12.87 -17.15 -1.80
C ARG A 244 13.96 -16.70 -0.83
N VAL A 245 13.64 -15.76 0.06
CA VAL A 245 14.55 -15.31 1.11
C VAL A 245 14.11 -15.93 2.42
N ASN A 246 15.01 -16.69 3.06
CA ASN A 246 14.75 -17.42 4.30
C ASN A 246 15.41 -16.70 5.50
N ASP A 247 15.12 -15.40 5.66
CA ASP A 247 15.69 -14.52 6.69
C ASP A 247 14.60 -13.64 7.34
N GLU A 248 14.33 -13.87 8.62
CA GLU A 248 13.30 -13.18 9.41
C GLU A 248 13.61 -11.69 9.67
N ASP A 249 14.89 -11.28 9.74
CA ASP A 249 15.27 -9.88 9.92
C ASP A 249 15.19 -9.09 8.58
N ILE A 250 15.12 -9.78 7.43
CA ILE A 250 14.81 -9.18 6.11
C ILE A 250 13.30 -9.18 5.85
N CYS A 251 12.65 -10.35 6.00
CA CYS A 251 11.26 -10.56 5.61
C CYS A 251 10.23 -10.12 6.66
N GLY A 252 10.60 -10.08 7.95
CA GLY A 252 9.66 -9.93 9.07
C GLY A 252 8.89 -11.22 9.42
N GLU A 253 9.09 -12.27 8.63
CA GLU A 253 8.45 -13.60 8.71
C GLU A 253 9.48 -14.68 8.30
N PRO A 254 9.24 -15.99 8.54
CA PRO A 254 10.24 -17.03 8.33
C PRO A 254 10.77 -17.18 6.90
N SER A 255 9.98 -16.83 5.88
CA SER A 255 10.45 -16.71 4.50
C SER A 255 9.49 -15.93 3.61
N CYS A 256 10.01 -14.95 2.85
CA CYS A 256 9.28 -14.15 1.87
C CYS A 256 9.87 -14.30 0.46
N LEU A 257 9.21 -13.73 -0.55
CA LEU A 257 9.73 -13.68 -1.92
C LEU A 257 10.18 -12.27 -2.30
N LEU A 258 11.40 -12.13 -2.84
CA LEU A 258 11.93 -10.86 -3.35
C LEU A 258 12.43 -10.98 -4.80
N ALA A 259 12.06 -10.03 -5.65
CA ALA A 259 12.59 -9.89 -7.00
C ALA A 259 13.87 -9.03 -6.98
N PHE A 260 14.98 -9.60 -7.44
CA PHE A 260 16.25 -8.87 -7.53
C PHE A 260 16.37 -8.16 -8.88
N GLU A 261 16.98 -6.98 -8.91
CA GLU A 261 17.16 -6.24 -10.18
C GLU A 261 17.98 -7.05 -11.21
N SER A 262 18.92 -7.89 -10.75
CA SER A 262 19.64 -8.85 -11.60
C SER A 262 18.73 -9.87 -12.29
N SER A 263 17.68 -10.35 -11.61
CA SER A 263 16.65 -11.21 -12.19
C SER A 263 15.79 -10.45 -13.18
N LEU A 264 15.25 -9.29 -12.78
CA LEU A 264 14.44 -8.42 -13.64
C LEU A 264 15.19 -8.04 -14.92
N ARG A 265 16.48 -7.69 -14.82
CA ARG A 265 17.31 -7.31 -15.96
C ARG A 265 17.54 -8.45 -16.94
N GLN A 266 17.71 -9.68 -16.47
CA GLN A 266 17.80 -10.87 -17.34
C GLN A 266 16.45 -11.19 -17.98
N ALA A 267 15.35 -11.08 -17.22
CA ALA A 267 14.00 -11.29 -17.73
C ALA A 267 13.62 -10.30 -18.85
N MET A 268 13.97 -9.02 -18.69
CA MET A 268 13.77 -7.98 -19.71
C MET A 268 14.63 -8.24 -20.97
N ASP A 269 15.87 -8.73 -20.82
CA ASP A 269 16.71 -9.14 -21.96
C ASP A 269 16.17 -10.39 -22.66
N TYR A 270 15.63 -11.36 -21.90
CA TYR A 270 14.97 -12.56 -22.43
C TYR A 270 13.73 -12.19 -23.23
N VAL A 271 12.82 -11.38 -22.68
CA VAL A 271 11.61 -10.90 -23.39
C VAL A 271 12.00 -10.10 -24.63
N ALA A 272 13.04 -9.26 -24.56
CA ALA A 272 13.56 -8.56 -25.73
C ALA A 272 14.18 -9.51 -26.77
N GLY A 273 14.60 -10.71 -26.39
CA GLY A 273 15.12 -11.75 -27.29
C GLY A 273 14.04 -12.60 -27.99
N LEU A 274 12.79 -12.51 -27.56
CA LEU A 274 11.66 -13.26 -28.14
C LEU A 274 11.24 -12.72 -29.51
N THR A 275 10.52 -13.56 -30.25
CA THR A 275 9.98 -13.29 -31.60
C THR A 275 8.46 -13.14 -31.62
N GLU A 276 7.85 -13.46 -30.49
CA GLU A 276 6.43 -13.48 -30.21
C GLU A 276 5.84 -12.05 -30.26
N PRO A 277 4.58 -11.89 -30.68
CA PRO A 277 3.93 -10.57 -30.80
C PRO A 277 3.49 -10.04 -29.43
N ILE A 278 4.46 -9.74 -28.57
CA ILE A 278 4.22 -9.26 -27.20
C ILE A 278 3.75 -7.79 -27.28
N ALA A 279 2.60 -7.49 -26.69
CA ALA A 279 2.06 -6.13 -26.61
C ALA A 279 2.52 -5.41 -25.33
N ALA A 280 2.60 -6.13 -24.21
CA ALA A 280 2.98 -5.57 -22.92
C ALA A 280 3.77 -6.57 -22.06
N VAL A 281 4.68 -6.05 -21.26
CA VAL A 281 5.26 -6.65 -20.06
C VAL A 281 4.48 -6.14 -18.85
N ASN A 282 4.02 -7.04 -17.99
CA ASN A 282 3.42 -6.76 -16.70
C ASN A 282 4.44 -7.00 -15.58
N LEU A 283 4.72 -5.95 -14.78
CA LEU A 283 5.53 -5.98 -13.57
C LEU A 283 4.68 -5.57 -12.37
N SER A 284 3.98 -6.54 -11.78
CA SER A 284 3.15 -6.35 -10.59
C SER A 284 4.01 -6.35 -9.30
N LEU A 285 5.06 -5.51 -9.29
CA LEU A 285 6.08 -5.46 -8.25
C LEU A 285 6.64 -4.04 -8.10
N GLY A 286 7.18 -3.72 -6.92
CA GLY A 286 7.68 -2.40 -6.55
C GLY A 286 8.83 -2.43 -5.54
N GLY A 287 9.49 -1.30 -5.36
CA GLY A 287 10.71 -1.12 -4.55
C GLY A 287 10.78 0.24 -3.86
N GLU A 288 11.92 0.93 -3.93
CA GLU A 288 12.07 2.24 -3.27
C GLU A 288 11.10 3.30 -3.86
N LEU A 289 10.56 4.16 -2.98
CA LEU A 289 9.55 5.17 -3.33
C LEU A 289 10.18 6.46 -3.86
N SER A 290 9.56 7.07 -4.88
CA SER A 290 9.98 8.34 -5.48
C SER A 290 8.80 9.30 -5.70
N GLU A 291 8.97 10.55 -5.31
CA GLU A 291 8.00 11.66 -5.51
C GLU A 291 7.97 12.17 -6.98
N ALA A 292 8.97 11.78 -7.78
CA ALA A 292 9.19 12.24 -9.15
C ALA A 292 9.91 11.18 -10.02
N ASP A 293 10.05 11.43 -11.33
CA ASP A 293 10.71 10.53 -12.29
C ASP A 293 12.12 10.12 -11.82
N CYS A 294 12.34 8.81 -11.65
CA CYS A 294 13.58 8.25 -11.13
C CYS A 294 14.63 7.93 -12.22
N ASP A 295 14.39 8.34 -13.48
CA ASP A 295 15.28 8.24 -14.64
C ASP A 295 16.76 8.59 -14.38
N SER A 296 17.01 9.48 -13.42
CA SER A 296 18.35 10.00 -13.10
C SER A 296 18.99 9.39 -11.84
N SER A 297 18.38 8.36 -11.24
CA SER A 297 19.00 7.58 -10.16
C SER A 297 20.08 6.61 -10.69
N GLU A 298 20.88 6.03 -9.79
CA GLU A 298 21.93 5.08 -10.19
C GLU A 298 21.33 3.80 -10.79
N GLU A 299 20.17 3.41 -10.29
CA GLU A 299 19.34 2.29 -10.73
C GLU A 299 18.59 2.64 -12.02
N GLY A 300 17.87 3.78 -12.01
CA GLY A 300 17.06 4.28 -13.13
C GLY A 300 17.86 4.47 -14.43
N THR A 301 19.06 5.05 -14.34
CA THR A 301 19.95 5.24 -15.51
C THR A 301 20.41 3.93 -16.16
N ILE A 302 20.28 2.79 -15.47
CA ILE A 302 20.69 1.46 -15.94
C ILE A 302 19.49 0.57 -16.31
N PHE A 303 18.35 0.73 -15.64
CA PHE A 303 17.13 -0.04 -15.93
C PHE A 303 16.25 0.61 -17.01
N LYS A 304 16.14 1.94 -17.06
CA LYS A 304 15.37 2.66 -18.09
C LYS A 304 15.75 2.26 -19.52
N PRO A 305 17.03 2.12 -19.91
CA PRO A 305 17.40 1.66 -21.25
C PRO A 305 16.80 0.30 -21.67
N LYS A 306 16.40 -0.56 -20.73
CA LYS A 306 15.71 -1.83 -21.02
C LYS A 306 14.22 -1.62 -21.32
N ILE A 307 13.57 -0.75 -20.55
CA ILE A 307 12.19 -0.32 -20.80
C ILE A 307 12.10 0.40 -22.16
N ASP A 308 13.02 1.34 -22.41
CA ASP A 308 13.11 2.07 -23.69
C ASP A 308 13.35 1.11 -24.87
N ALA A 309 14.18 0.06 -24.70
CA ALA A 309 14.45 -0.93 -25.74
C ALA A 309 13.27 -1.87 -26.03
N LEU A 310 12.42 -2.16 -25.05
CA LEU A 310 11.15 -2.87 -25.23
C LEU A 310 10.12 -1.98 -25.93
N LEU A 311 9.98 -0.73 -25.49
CA LEU A 311 9.05 0.24 -26.10
C LEU A 311 9.42 0.51 -27.57
N ALA A 312 10.72 0.57 -27.90
CA ALA A 312 11.23 0.67 -29.27
C ALA A 312 10.93 -0.56 -30.14
N LYS A 313 10.64 -1.73 -29.54
CA LYS A 313 10.12 -2.93 -30.23
C LYS A 313 8.59 -2.96 -30.30
N GLY A 314 7.91 -1.98 -29.72
CA GLY A 314 6.45 -1.94 -29.61
C GLY A 314 5.87 -2.73 -28.43
N ILE A 315 6.70 -3.06 -27.43
CA ILE A 315 6.31 -3.76 -26.21
C ILE A 315 6.23 -2.72 -25.08
N ALA A 316 5.04 -2.49 -24.51
CA ALA A 316 4.89 -1.63 -23.34
C ALA A 316 5.52 -2.28 -22.10
N THR A 317 5.98 -1.49 -21.13
CA THR A 317 6.28 -2.00 -19.77
C THR A 317 5.30 -1.35 -18.81
N VAL A 318 4.45 -2.15 -18.18
CA VAL A 318 3.36 -1.71 -17.29
C VAL A 318 3.71 -2.16 -15.87
N VAL A 319 3.67 -1.24 -14.90
CA VAL A 319 4.26 -1.45 -13.57
C VAL A 319 3.34 -0.95 -12.46
N ALA A 320 3.25 -1.69 -11.37
CA ALA A 320 2.48 -1.33 -10.18
C ALA A 320 3.04 -0.08 -9.49
N ALA A 321 2.19 0.91 -9.21
CA ALA A 321 2.62 2.16 -8.55
C ALA A 321 3.10 1.94 -7.10
N GLY A 322 2.65 0.87 -6.43
CA GLY A 322 2.93 0.55 -5.02
C GLY A 322 1.71 0.75 -4.10
N ASN A 323 1.77 0.18 -2.90
CA ASN A 323 0.63 0.01 -1.99
C ASN A 323 0.87 0.71 -0.63
N GLU A 324 1.56 1.85 -0.62
CA GLU A 324 2.06 2.53 0.57
C GLU A 324 1.31 3.85 0.87
N SER A 325 0.16 4.08 0.23
CA SER A 325 -0.61 5.34 0.24
C SER A 325 0.22 6.57 -0.15
N PHE A 326 1.31 6.36 -0.90
CA PHE A 326 2.38 7.34 -1.07
C PHE A 326 2.12 8.30 -2.24
N GLU A 327 2.48 9.56 -2.05
CA GLU A 327 2.25 10.63 -3.03
C GLU A 327 3.39 10.67 -4.08
N GLY A 328 3.46 9.62 -4.89
CA GLY A 328 4.45 9.35 -5.92
C GLY A 328 4.26 7.94 -6.52
N ALA A 329 5.36 7.25 -6.82
CA ALA A 329 5.36 5.85 -7.25
C ALA A 329 6.63 5.10 -6.81
N SER A 330 6.56 3.78 -6.73
CA SER A 330 7.70 2.91 -6.44
C SER A 330 8.61 2.70 -7.67
N TYR A 331 9.86 2.28 -7.46
CA TYR A 331 10.73 1.78 -8.52
C TYR A 331 10.35 0.33 -8.89
N PRO A 332 10.23 -0.04 -10.19
CA PRO A 332 10.59 0.73 -11.38
C PRO A 332 9.44 1.52 -12.03
N ALA A 333 8.26 1.64 -11.40
CA ALA A 333 7.13 2.41 -11.95
C ALA A 333 7.44 3.92 -12.10
N CYS A 334 8.30 4.47 -11.24
CA CYS A 334 8.79 5.85 -11.33
C CYS A 334 9.68 6.15 -12.56
N ILE A 335 9.93 5.19 -13.47
CA ILE A 335 10.69 5.43 -14.70
C ILE A 335 9.76 5.99 -15.78
N SER A 336 10.12 7.13 -16.39
CA SER A 336 9.26 7.93 -17.29
C SER A 336 8.74 7.23 -18.57
N SER A 337 9.25 6.05 -18.89
CA SER A 337 8.84 5.22 -20.03
C SER A 337 8.16 3.90 -19.63
N ALA A 338 8.00 3.65 -18.33
CA ALA A 338 7.02 2.71 -17.83
C ALA A 338 5.60 3.27 -18.03
N VAL A 339 4.60 2.43 -17.77
CA VAL A 339 3.22 2.85 -17.53
C VAL A 339 2.91 2.56 -16.06
N ALA A 340 2.90 3.59 -15.22
CA ALA A 340 2.71 3.46 -13.78
C ALA A 340 1.22 3.36 -13.42
N VAL A 341 0.80 2.25 -12.80
CA VAL A 341 -0.63 1.93 -12.57
C VAL A 341 -0.98 1.91 -11.09
N GLY A 342 -1.85 2.85 -10.68
CA GLY A 342 -2.53 2.88 -9.39
C GLY A 342 -3.83 2.04 -9.37
N ALA A 343 -4.38 1.79 -8.18
CA ALA A 343 -5.57 0.97 -7.98
C ALA A 343 -6.84 1.80 -7.70
N ASN A 344 -7.95 1.37 -8.28
CA ASN A 344 -9.30 1.82 -7.93
C ASN A 344 -10.22 0.63 -7.58
N ASP A 345 -11.35 0.91 -6.95
CA ASP A 345 -12.40 -0.07 -6.66
C ASP A 345 -13.50 -0.09 -7.75
N ASN A 346 -14.56 -0.89 -7.54
CA ASN A 346 -15.70 -0.96 -8.47
C ASN A 346 -16.65 0.26 -8.40
N ASN A 347 -16.52 1.12 -7.38
CA ASN A 347 -17.30 2.36 -7.25
C ASN A 347 -16.64 3.56 -7.95
N ASP A 348 -15.58 3.32 -8.73
CA ASP A 348 -14.78 4.35 -9.41
C ASP A 348 -14.04 5.27 -8.39
N VAL A 349 -13.62 4.73 -7.24
CA VAL A 349 -12.88 5.41 -6.15
C VAL A 349 -11.42 4.95 -6.11
N ILE A 350 -10.46 5.86 -5.86
CA ILE A 350 -9.04 5.49 -5.65
C ILE A 350 -8.92 4.65 -4.37
N ALA A 351 -8.26 3.48 -4.44
CA ALA A 351 -8.05 2.64 -3.28
C ALA A 351 -7.08 3.28 -2.27
N ASP A 352 -7.41 3.28 -0.97
CA ASP A 352 -6.64 4.02 0.06
C ASP A 352 -5.17 3.61 0.16
N PHE A 353 -4.84 2.35 -0.10
CA PHE A 353 -3.46 1.86 -0.15
C PHE A 353 -2.70 2.33 -1.40
N SER A 354 -3.37 2.75 -2.47
CA SER A 354 -2.72 3.04 -3.75
C SER A 354 -1.78 4.23 -3.65
N ASN A 355 -0.55 4.06 -4.12
CA ASN A 355 0.28 5.19 -4.47
C ASN A 355 -0.39 6.00 -5.59
N ARG A 356 -0.24 7.32 -5.55
CA ARG A 356 -0.94 8.29 -6.40
C ARG A 356 -0.09 9.55 -6.59
N GLY A 357 -0.23 10.28 -7.68
CA GLY A 357 0.46 11.55 -7.88
C GLY A 357 0.82 11.82 -9.33
N ALA A 358 1.59 12.89 -9.56
CA ALA A 358 1.90 13.41 -10.90
C ALA A 358 2.71 12.45 -11.79
N ILE A 359 3.27 11.36 -11.24
CA ILE A 359 3.98 10.30 -11.97
C ILE A 359 3.21 8.98 -12.04
N VAL A 360 1.95 8.93 -11.57
CA VAL A 360 1.05 7.79 -11.79
C VAL A 360 0.23 8.08 -13.04
N ASP A 361 0.38 7.19 -14.03
CA ASP A 361 -0.14 7.38 -15.39
C ASP A 361 -1.61 7.01 -15.55
N LEU A 362 -2.05 5.95 -14.85
CA LEU A 362 -3.37 5.39 -14.95
C LEU A 362 -3.84 4.82 -13.60
N PHE A 363 -5.14 4.85 -13.36
CA PHE A 363 -5.81 3.97 -12.39
C PHE A 363 -6.49 2.81 -13.12
N ALA A 364 -6.54 1.63 -12.49
CA ALA A 364 -7.33 0.49 -12.98
C ALA A 364 -7.86 -0.36 -11.80
N PRO A 365 -8.87 -1.24 -12.02
CA PRO A 365 -9.48 -2.03 -10.95
C PRO A 365 -8.43 -2.87 -10.21
N GLY A 366 -8.31 -2.64 -8.91
CA GLY A 366 -7.31 -3.27 -8.05
C GLY A 366 -7.80 -3.55 -6.64
N VAL A 367 -9.12 -3.53 -6.42
CA VAL A 367 -9.76 -3.92 -5.15
C VAL A 367 -10.76 -5.04 -5.43
N ASP A 368 -10.66 -6.11 -4.64
CA ASP A 368 -11.49 -7.31 -4.68
C ASP A 368 -11.58 -7.95 -6.07
N ILE A 369 -10.40 -8.19 -6.66
CA ILE A 369 -10.24 -8.79 -7.98
C ILE A 369 -10.11 -10.31 -7.85
N GLU A 370 -11.10 -11.06 -8.33
CA GLU A 370 -10.98 -12.52 -8.47
C GLU A 370 -10.07 -12.88 -9.65
N SER A 371 -9.14 -13.82 -9.43
CA SER A 371 -8.38 -14.44 -10.51
C SER A 371 -7.77 -15.79 -10.15
N SER A 372 -7.23 -16.45 -11.18
CA SER A 372 -6.60 -17.77 -11.12
C SER A 372 -5.40 -17.84 -10.19
N VAL A 373 -5.32 -18.89 -9.37
CA VAL A 373 -4.17 -19.24 -8.53
C VAL A 373 -3.87 -20.73 -8.63
N PRO A 374 -2.67 -21.20 -8.22
CA PRO A 374 -2.26 -22.58 -8.39
C PRO A 374 -3.23 -23.63 -7.84
N ASP A 375 -3.12 -24.84 -8.39
CA ASP A 375 -3.96 -26.00 -8.13
C ASP A 375 -5.37 -25.90 -8.74
N ASN A 376 -5.50 -25.18 -9.87
CA ASN A 376 -6.76 -24.97 -10.60
C ASN A 376 -7.84 -24.19 -9.81
N ARG A 377 -7.42 -23.22 -8.99
CA ARG A 377 -8.29 -22.45 -8.08
C ARG A 377 -8.43 -21.00 -8.50
N THR A 378 -9.43 -20.30 -7.96
CA THR A 378 -9.49 -18.83 -7.98
C THR A 378 -9.42 -18.27 -6.56
N THR A 379 -9.00 -17.02 -6.43
CA THR A 379 -9.05 -16.26 -5.17
C THR A 379 -9.17 -14.77 -5.45
N VAL A 380 -9.57 -14.01 -4.43
CA VAL A 380 -9.76 -12.55 -4.48
C VAL A 380 -8.53 -11.86 -3.87
N PHE A 381 -7.89 -10.97 -4.63
CA PHE A 381 -6.78 -10.14 -4.14
C PHE A 381 -7.00 -8.65 -4.45
N SER A 382 -6.33 -7.80 -3.67
CA SER A 382 -6.37 -6.34 -3.77
C SER A 382 -4.94 -5.79 -3.77
N GLY A 383 -4.65 -4.81 -4.63
CA GLY A 383 -3.35 -4.18 -4.79
C GLY A 383 -3.18 -3.50 -6.16
N THR A 384 -2.23 -2.57 -6.25
CA THR A 384 -1.76 -2.04 -7.56
C THR A 384 -1.21 -3.14 -8.47
N SER A 385 -0.74 -4.24 -7.89
CA SER A 385 -0.44 -5.51 -8.56
C SER A 385 -1.59 -6.08 -9.40
N MET A 386 -2.86 -5.87 -9.00
CA MET A 386 -4.05 -6.34 -9.72
C MET A 386 -4.58 -5.28 -10.71
N ALA A 387 -4.31 -4.01 -10.46
CA ALA A 387 -4.59 -2.92 -11.41
C ALA A 387 -3.70 -2.99 -12.67
N THR A 388 -2.40 -3.22 -12.47
CA THR A 388 -1.37 -3.32 -13.53
C THR A 388 -1.75 -4.26 -14.70
N PRO A 389 -2.19 -5.51 -14.46
CA PRO A 389 -2.52 -6.45 -15.54
C PRO A 389 -3.78 -6.08 -16.33
N HIS A 390 -4.70 -5.30 -15.77
CA HIS A 390 -5.84 -4.76 -16.55
C HIS A 390 -5.34 -3.85 -17.69
N VAL A 391 -4.34 -2.99 -17.41
CA VAL A 391 -3.72 -2.12 -18.41
C VAL A 391 -2.89 -2.93 -19.42
N ALA A 392 -2.15 -3.96 -18.96
CA ALA A 392 -1.39 -4.83 -19.86
C ALA A 392 -2.28 -5.61 -20.84
N GLY A 393 -3.41 -6.16 -20.37
CA GLY A 393 -4.42 -6.80 -21.21
C GLY A 393 -5.14 -5.82 -22.13
N ALA A 394 -5.44 -4.60 -21.66
CA ALA A 394 -6.04 -3.55 -22.48
C ALA A 394 -5.16 -3.17 -23.69
N LEU A 395 -3.84 -3.04 -23.48
CA LEU A 395 -2.89 -2.80 -24.57
C LEU A 395 -2.83 -3.98 -25.56
N ALA A 396 -3.00 -5.23 -25.12
CA ALA A 396 -3.14 -6.37 -26.02
C ALA A 396 -4.42 -6.32 -26.86
N LEU A 397 -5.56 -5.89 -26.29
CA LEU A 397 -6.80 -5.66 -27.07
C LEU A 397 -6.61 -4.55 -28.11
N MET A 398 -6.03 -3.41 -27.69
CA MET A 398 -5.77 -2.27 -28.58
C MET A 398 -4.77 -2.61 -29.69
N LYS A 399 -3.77 -3.44 -29.42
CA LYS A 399 -2.79 -3.88 -30.42
C LYS A 399 -3.37 -4.93 -31.39
N GLN A 400 -4.35 -5.74 -30.96
CA GLN A 400 -5.16 -6.54 -31.89
C GLN A 400 -6.03 -5.64 -32.79
N ALA A 401 -6.69 -4.63 -32.22
CA ALA A 401 -7.57 -3.71 -32.96
C ALA A 401 -6.80 -2.83 -33.96
N SER A 402 -5.60 -2.39 -33.57
CA SER A 402 -4.76 -1.46 -34.33
C SER A 402 -3.30 -1.98 -34.48
N PRO A 403 -3.05 -3.07 -35.24
CA PRO A 403 -1.73 -3.72 -35.27
C PRO A 403 -0.58 -2.83 -35.75
N GLN A 404 -0.86 -1.88 -36.64
CA GLN A 404 0.14 -0.98 -37.22
C GLN A 404 0.43 0.27 -36.36
N THR A 405 -0.38 0.55 -35.33
CA THR A 405 -0.19 1.73 -34.48
C THR A 405 1.02 1.53 -33.55
N PRO A 406 1.94 2.50 -33.44
CA PRO A 406 3.03 2.49 -32.47
C PRO A 406 2.52 2.31 -31.03
N MET A 407 3.26 1.55 -30.21
CA MET A 407 2.82 1.28 -28.83
C MET A 407 2.76 2.55 -27.96
N ALA A 408 3.66 3.50 -28.20
CA ALA A 408 3.62 4.81 -27.54
C ALA A 408 2.30 5.57 -27.84
N ASP A 409 1.76 5.45 -29.05
CA ASP A 409 0.49 6.10 -29.42
C ASP A 409 -0.70 5.41 -28.74
N LEU A 410 -0.67 4.07 -28.59
CA LEU A 410 -1.69 3.31 -27.86
C LEU A 410 -1.68 3.63 -26.35
N ILE A 411 -0.48 3.73 -25.75
CA ILE A 411 -0.28 4.18 -24.37
C ILE A 411 -0.82 5.61 -24.21
N ASN A 412 -0.48 6.52 -25.13
CA ASN A 412 -1.00 7.89 -25.11
C ASN A 412 -2.53 7.94 -25.29
N THR A 413 -3.13 7.06 -26.11
CA THR A 413 -4.59 6.92 -26.21
C THR A 413 -5.19 6.57 -24.85
N LEU A 414 -4.68 5.54 -24.14
CA LEU A 414 -5.15 5.22 -22.79
C LEU A 414 -5.05 6.42 -21.83
N LYS A 415 -3.90 7.11 -21.83
CA LYS A 415 -3.67 8.32 -21.01
C LYS A 415 -4.54 9.53 -21.42
N THR A 416 -5.20 9.52 -22.57
CA THR A 416 -5.99 10.65 -23.09
C THR A 416 -7.49 10.36 -23.31
N THR A 417 -7.94 9.11 -23.23
CA THR A 417 -9.36 8.72 -23.28
C THR A 417 -9.91 8.18 -21.96
N GLY A 418 -9.06 7.83 -20.99
CA GLY A 418 -9.49 7.36 -19.67
C GLY A 418 -10.29 8.40 -18.88
N ARG A 419 -11.19 7.95 -17.99
CA ARG A 419 -12.03 8.82 -17.17
C ARG A 419 -11.16 9.59 -16.16
N PRO A 420 -11.09 10.92 -16.16
CA PRO A 420 -10.18 11.63 -15.27
C PRO A 420 -10.64 11.53 -13.81
N TYR A 421 -9.72 11.20 -12.92
CA TYR A 421 -9.85 11.46 -11.49
C TYR A 421 -9.17 12.79 -11.17
N SER A 422 -9.62 13.52 -10.15
CA SER A 422 -8.98 14.74 -9.64
C SER A 422 -8.81 14.64 -8.12
N TYR A 423 -7.58 14.74 -7.63
CA TYR A 423 -7.22 14.56 -6.22
C TYR A 423 -6.08 15.49 -5.82
N GLU A 424 -5.94 15.75 -4.52
CA GLU A 424 -4.72 16.38 -3.99
C GLU A 424 -3.60 15.32 -3.84
N ALA A 425 -2.39 15.66 -4.29
CA ALA A 425 -1.16 14.96 -3.93
C ALA A 425 0.02 15.95 -3.87
N ASN A 426 0.89 15.83 -2.86
CA ASN A 426 1.96 16.78 -2.54
C ASN A 426 1.50 18.25 -2.41
N GLY A 427 0.24 18.46 -2.02
CA GLY A 427 -0.39 19.79 -1.95
C GLY A 427 -0.65 20.44 -3.31
N GLN A 428 -0.89 19.63 -4.34
CA GLN A 428 -1.31 20.06 -5.67
C GLN A 428 -2.49 19.21 -6.15
N GLN A 429 -3.46 19.84 -6.85
CA GLN A 429 -4.42 19.10 -7.67
C GLN A 429 -3.68 18.36 -8.79
N VAL A 430 -3.75 17.03 -8.73
CA VAL A 430 -3.33 16.11 -9.78
C VAL A 430 -4.58 15.57 -10.47
N SER A 431 -4.49 15.34 -11.78
CA SER A 431 -5.49 14.56 -12.49
C SER A 431 -4.83 13.41 -13.24
N THR A 432 -5.32 12.19 -12.98
CA THR A 432 -4.86 10.94 -13.58
C THR A 432 -6.08 10.22 -14.16
N PRO A 433 -6.03 9.63 -15.36
CA PRO A 433 -7.16 8.87 -15.92
C PRO A 433 -7.30 7.49 -15.28
N ARG A 434 -8.53 7.07 -14.98
CA ARG A 434 -8.88 5.65 -14.85
C ARG A 434 -9.07 5.03 -16.22
N LEU A 435 -8.58 3.81 -16.40
CA LEU A 435 -8.64 3.03 -17.65
C LEU A 435 -10.06 2.98 -18.25
N ASP A 436 -10.23 3.52 -19.46
CA ASP A 436 -11.46 3.37 -20.25
C ASP A 436 -11.10 2.82 -21.64
N LEU A 437 -11.18 1.50 -21.77
CA LEU A 437 -10.86 0.75 -22.98
C LEU A 437 -11.98 0.86 -24.02
N ALA A 438 -13.23 1.08 -23.61
CA ALA A 438 -14.33 1.34 -24.53
C ALA A 438 -14.14 2.70 -25.23
N ALA A 439 -13.78 3.74 -24.49
CA ALA A 439 -13.44 5.05 -25.04
C ALA A 439 -12.18 4.99 -25.91
N ALA A 440 -11.12 4.29 -25.46
CA ALA A 440 -9.87 4.12 -26.19
C ALA A 440 -10.07 3.43 -27.55
N LEU A 441 -10.83 2.33 -27.59
CA LEU A 441 -11.15 1.59 -28.83
C LEU A 441 -12.16 2.32 -29.73
N ALA A 442 -12.89 3.30 -29.21
CA ALA A 442 -13.81 4.14 -29.98
C ALA A 442 -13.17 5.44 -30.49
N GLY A 443 -12.01 5.84 -29.95
CA GLY A 443 -11.46 7.19 -30.14
C GLY A 443 -12.36 8.28 -29.55
N ALA A 444 -13.07 7.97 -28.47
CA ALA A 444 -14.01 8.89 -27.84
C ALA A 444 -13.31 9.85 -26.87
N SER A 445 -13.93 11.03 -26.65
CA SER A 445 -13.53 11.93 -25.56
C SER A 445 -13.70 11.25 -24.19
N PRO A 446 -12.87 11.59 -23.19
CA PRO A 446 -13.03 11.11 -21.82
C PRO A 446 -14.43 11.30 -21.25
N GLN A 447 -14.84 10.37 -20.38
CA GLN A 447 -15.99 10.54 -19.50
C GLN A 447 -15.78 11.71 -18.52
N PRO A 448 -16.85 12.32 -17.96
CA PRO A 448 -16.72 13.41 -17.00
C PRO A 448 -15.86 13.04 -15.77
N THR A 449 -15.02 14.00 -15.37
CA THR A 449 -14.10 13.91 -14.23
C THR A 449 -14.80 13.53 -12.93
N ILE A 450 -14.19 12.64 -12.14
CA ILE A 450 -14.58 12.36 -10.75
C ILE A 450 -13.68 13.16 -9.81
N SER A 451 -14.29 13.85 -8.84
CA SER A 451 -13.55 14.43 -7.72
C SER A 451 -13.30 13.34 -6.68
N GLN A 452 -12.02 12.99 -6.50
CA GLN A 452 -11.55 12.03 -5.50
C GLN A 452 -11.08 12.81 -4.27
N THR A 453 -12.01 13.10 -3.35
CA THR A 453 -11.63 13.59 -2.02
C THR A 453 -10.99 12.46 -1.21
N PRO A 454 -9.93 12.72 -0.42
CA PRO A 454 -9.54 11.82 0.65
C PRO A 454 -10.76 11.53 1.54
N GLY A 455 -10.93 10.28 1.96
CA GLY A 455 -12.16 9.79 2.60
C GLY A 455 -12.62 10.65 3.79
N VAL A 456 -13.62 11.49 3.55
CA VAL A 456 -14.64 11.79 4.54
C VAL A 456 -15.73 10.73 4.29
N PRO A 457 -16.14 9.94 5.30
CA PRO A 457 -17.27 9.04 5.13
C PRO A 457 -18.47 9.81 4.57
N THR A 458 -19.05 9.32 3.48
CA THR A 458 -20.28 9.90 2.94
C THR A 458 -21.38 9.72 3.97
N GLU A 459 -21.87 10.82 4.55
CA GLU A 459 -23.13 10.79 5.30
C GLU A 459 -24.21 10.15 4.42
N ASP A 460 -24.95 9.19 4.97
CA ASP A 460 -26.08 8.58 4.28
C ASP A 460 -27.03 9.67 3.76
N PRO A 461 -27.64 9.47 2.56
CA PRO A 461 -28.69 10.37 2.10
C PRO A 461 -29.80 10.42 3.16
N ALA A 462 -30.02 11.60 3.74
CA ALA A 462 -30.92 11.78 4.86
C ALA A 462 -32.29 11.13 4.59
N PRO A 463 -32.84 10.34 5.56
CA PRO A 463 -33.93 9.41 5.30
C PRO A 463 -35.16 10.11 4.72
N GLU A 464 -35.75 9.52 3.68
CA GLU A 464 -36.97 10.03 3.06
C GLU A 464 -38.12 10.11 4.09
N PRO A 465 -38.92 11.19 4.08
CA PRO A 465 -40.04 11.32 5.02
C PRO A 465 -41.17 10.33 4.67
N ASP A 466 -41.42 9.40 5.58
CA ASP A 466 -42.38 8.28 5.47
C ASP A 466 -43.84 8.76 5.23
N PRO A 467 -44.61 8.17 4.29
CA PRO A 467 -45.79 8.84 3.72
C PRO A 467 -47.12 8.56 4.45
N SER A 468 -47.36 9.24 5.57
CA SER A 468 -48.71 9.57 6.08
C SER A 468 -48.64 10.88 6.90
N ASP A 469 -49.60 11.81 6.84
CA ASP A 469 -51.06 11.66 6.79
C ASP A 469 -51.75 12.77 5.94
N SER A 470 -53.06 12.67 5.71
CA SER A 470 -53.82 13.50 4.75
C SER A 470 -54.87 14.40 5.41
N SER A 471 -54.80 15.74 5.21
CA SER A 471 -56.01 16.59 5.10
C SER A 471 -55.72 18.06 4.70
N GLY A 472 -56.53 18.61 3.79
CA GLY A 472 -56.70 20.08 3.63
C GLY A 472 -56.53 20.61 2.20
N PRO A 473 -57.35 21.59 1.73
CA PRO A 473 -57.62 21.71 0.29
C PRO A 473 -56.96 22.87 -0.47
N SER A 474 -56.97 22.72 -1.79
CA SER A 474 -56.58 23.67 -2.84
C SER A 474 -57.41 24.98 -2.88
N PRO A 475 -56.83 26.06 -3.43
CA PRO A 475 -57.53 26.85 -4.44
C PRO A 475 -56.80 27.00 -5.80
N GLU A 476 -57.54 27.45 -6.80
CA GLU A 476 -57.29 27.39 -8.25
C GLU A 476 -56.67 28.71 -8.82
N PRO A 477 -55.92 28.70 -9.94
CA PRO A 477 -55.23 29.89 -10.46
C PRO A 477 -56.03 30.71 -11.50
N GLU A 478 -55.84 32.04 -11.54
CA GLU A 478 -56.40 32.95 -12.57
C GLU A 478 -55.33 33.51 -13.53
N VAL A 479 -55.74 33.84 -14.77
CA VAL A 479 -54.90 34.39 -15.85
C VAL A 479 -55.67 35.45 -16.67
N PRO A 480 -55.17 36.69 -16.77
CA PRO A 480 -55.06 37.40 -18.07
C PRO A 480 -53.83 38.36 -18.17
N ALA A 481 -53.38 38.90 -19.32
CA ALA A 481 -53.59 38.64 -20.75
C ALA A 481 -52.51 39.39 -21.60
N ASP A 482 -52.40 39.10 -22.91
CA ASP A 482 -51.55 39.81 -23.90
C ASP A 482 -52.17 41.16 -24.35
N PRO A 483 -51.37 42.11 -24.89
CA PRO A 483 -51.56 42.46 -26.30
C PRO A 483 -50.29 42.83 -27.13
N THR A 484 -50.26 42.33 -28.37
CA THR A 484 -49.42 42.71 -29.54
C THR A 484 -50.02 43.94 -30.32
N PRO A 485 -49.54 44.45 -31.50
CA PRO A 485 -48.40 44.07 -32.40
C PRO A 485 -47.53 45.20 -33.09
N GLN A 486 -46.26 44.90 -33.47
CA GLN A 486 -45.46 45.40 -34.66
C GLN A 486 -45.24 46.93 -34.97
N PRO A 487 -44.41 47.39 -35.96
CA PRO A 487 -43.35 46.76 -36.79
C PRO A 487 -42.01 47.56 -37.06
N SER A 488 -41.00 46.84 -37.61
CA SER A 488 -40.06 47.23 -38.71
C SER A 488 -38.74 48.07 -38.55
N THR A 489 -37.68 47.55 -39.21
CA THR A 489 -36.46 48.18 -39.81
C THR A 489 -35.40 48.94 -38.99
N SER A 490 -34.12 48.53 -39.08
CA SER A 490 -33.01 49.25 -39.77
C SER A 490 -31.66 48.48 -39.69
N THR A 491 -30.57 48.99 -40.30
CA THR A 491 -29.30 48.26 -40.59
C THR A 491 -28.02 48.95 -40.10
N SER A 492 -27.07 48.21 -39.48
CA SER A 492 -25.59 48.37 -39.62
C SER A 492 -24.80 47.38 -38.71
N PRO A 493 -23.49 47.10 -38.98
CA PRO A 493 -22.73 46.04 -38.31
C PRO A 493 -21.97 46.47 -37.04
N VAL A 494 -21.59 45.49 -36.21
CA VAL A 494 -20.77 45.62 -34.99
C VAL A 494 -19.45 44.84 -35.18
N PRO A 495 -18.28 45.36 -34.75
CA PRO A 495 -16.97 44.72 -34.99
C PRO A 495 -16.65 43.59 -33.99
N LEU A 496 -15.65 42.77 -34.34
CA LEU A 496 -15.12 41.69 -33.48
C LEU A 496 -14.37 42.27 -32.25
N PRO A 497 -14.38 41.55 -31.10
CA PRO A 497 -13.57 41.91 -29.93
C PRO A 497 -12.11 41.49 -30.10
N THR A 498 -11.18 42.44 -29.93
CA THR A 498 -9.74 42.16 -29.78
C THR A 498 -9.43 41.86 -28.31
N VAL A 499 -8.87 40.69 -28.01
CA VAL A 499 -8.41 40.34 -26.66
C VAL A 499 -6.95 40.75 -26.48
N THR A 500 -6.70 41.73 -25.60
CA THR A 500 -5.36 42.14 -25.20
C THR A 500 -4.92 41.37 -23.95
N VAL A 501 -3.88 40.54 -24.07
CA VAL A 501 -3.30 39.79 -22.94
C VAL A 501 -2.23 40.62 -22.24
N THR A 502 -2.48 41.02 -21.00
CA THR A 502 -1.48 41.69 -20.14
C THR A 502 -0.71 40.63 -19.34
N VAL A 503 0.56 40.42 -19.67
CA VAL A 503 1.44 39.47 -18.96
C VAL A 503 2.10 40.18 -17.77
N THR A 504 1.61 39.91 -16.55
CA THR A 504 2.25 40.36 -15.31
C THR A 504 3.33 39.39 -14.87
N ILE A 505 4.61 39.75 -15.07
CA ILE A 505 5.73 38.94 -14.59
C ILE A 505 6.02 39.28 -13.11
N THR A 506 5.53 38.44 -12.20
CA THR A 506 5.89 38.51 -10.77
C THR A 506 7.27 37.88 -10.57
N PRO A 507 8.28 38.60 -10.04
CA PRO A 507 9.61 38.03 -9.83
C PRO A 507 9.63 37.04 -8.66
N THR A 508 10.14 35.83 -8.91
CA THR A 508 10.22 34.74 -7.92
C THR A 508 11.03 35.16 -6.68
N PRO A 509 10.57 34.89 -5.45
CA PRO A 509 11.33 35.17 -4.24
C PRO A 509 12.67 34.41 -4.22
N LYS A 510 13.77 35.15 -4.05
CA LYS A 510 15.12 34.59 -3.98
C LYS A 510 15.27 33.78 -2.69
N THR A 511 15.34 32.46 -2.79
CA THR A 511 15.27 31.52 -1.66
C THR A 511 16.35 31.81 -0.61
N THR A 512 15.94 32.38 0.52
CA THR A 512 16.81 32.60 1.67
C THR A 512 17.24 31.24 2.23
N ALA A 513 18.54 31.01 2.39
CA ALA A 513 19.04 29.74 2.90
C ALA A 513 18.41 29.44 4.28
N GLN A 514 17.65 28.35 4.36
CA GLN A 514 16.78 28.02 5.50
C GLN A 514 17.62 27.90 6.79
N VAL A 515 17.55 28.91 7.65
CA VAL A 515 18.36 28.98 8.87
C VAL A 515 17.78 28.04 9.91
N CYS A 516 18.38 26.86 10.05
CA CYS A 516 18.04 25.90 11.08
C CYS A 516 18.10 26.51 12.49
N THR A 517 16.92 26.75 13.06
CA THR A 517 16.74 27.17 14.45
C THR A 517 16.66 25.97 15.37
N ARG A 518 17.14 26.14 16.61
CA ARG A 518 16.93 25.15 17.66
C ARG A 518 15.47 25.21 18.12
N GLY A 519 14.89 24.07 18.49
CA GLY A 519 13.55 24.05 19.08
C GLY A 519 13.47 24.80 20.42
N THR A 520 12.24 25.06 20.86
CA THR A 520 11.93 25.84 22.07
C THR A 520 11.52 24.99 23.27
N ASN A 521 11.34 23.68 23.10
CA ASN A 521 10.84 22.80 24.16
C ASN A 521 11.95 22.33 25.09
N ALA A 522 11.62 22.22 26.38
CA ALA A 522 12.54 21.79 27.43
C ALA A 522 12.43 20.28 27.75
N ALA A 523 11.33 19.62 27.37
CA ALA A 523 11.07 18.22 27.65
C ALA A 523 11.98 17.29 26.83
N LYS A 524 12.54 16.26 27.48
CA LYS A 524 13.27 15.20 26.79
C LYS A 524 12.31 14.11 26.32
N LEU A 525 12.41 13.73 25.06
CA LEU A 525 11.69 12.59 24.48
C LEU A 525 12.59 11.34 24.46
N SER A 526 11.99 10.18 24.73
CA SER A 526 12.64 8.87 24.62
C SER A 526 12.86 8.44 23.16
N ALA A 527 13.54 7.32 22.93
CA ALA A 527 13.71 6.75 21.58
C ALA A 527 12.37 6.42 20.90
N LYS A 528 11.40 5.82 21.64
CA LYS A 528 10.05 5.55 21.09
C LYS A 528 9.31 6.84 20.75
N GLN A 529 9.39 7.86 21.60
CA GLN A 529 8.74 9.16 21.32
C GLN A 529 9.38 9.88 20.13
N TRP A 530 10.72 9.91 20.03
CA TRP A 530 11.40 10.43 18.82
C TRP A 530 11.06 9.63 17.57
N ALA A 531 10.86 8.32 17.67
CA ALA A 531 10.40 7.49 16.56
C ALA A 531 8.99 7.90 16.11
N VAL A 532 8.07 8.18 17.05
CA VAL A 532 6.71 8.66 16.74
C VAL A 532 6.74 10.03 16.07
N GLU A 533 7.43 11.03 16.64
CA GLU A 533 7.54 12.37 16.04
C GLU A 533 8.10 12.31 14.60
N ILE A 534 9.05 11.41 14.34
CA ILE A 534 9.73 11.28 13.03
C ILE A 534 8.96 10.40 12.03
N HIS A 535 8.01 9.58 12.49
CA HIS A 535 7.25 8.65 11.65
C HIS A 535 5.91 9.20 11.19
N ARG A 536 5.22 9.96 12.06
CA ARG A 536 3.78 10.21 11.95
C ARG A 536 3.40 11.69 11.90
N SER A 537 4.38 12.60 11.72
CA SER A 537 4.17 14.04 11.56
C SER A 537 3.19 14.64 12.57
N SER A 538 3.37 14.30 13.85
CA SER A 538 2.41 14.37 14.98
C SER A 538 1.87 15.76 15.37
N GLY A 539 2.08 16.78 14.54
CA GLY A 539 1.66 18.17 14.76
C GLY A 539 2.54 18.95 15.75
N THR A 540 3.16 18.28 16.72
CA THR A 540 3.98 18.92 17.78
C THR A 540 5.33 19.46 17.31
N ILE A 541 5.96 18.84 16.32
CA ILE A 541 7.21 19.32 15.71
C ILE A 541 7.08 19.23 14.18
N PRO A 542 7.04 20.36 13.45
CA PRO A 542 6.89 20.31 11.99
C PRO A 542 8.02 19.55 11.29
N ASP A 543 7.70 18.81 10.23
CA ASP A 543 8.67 17.97 9.51
C ASP A 543 9.81 18.77 8.88
N ALA A 544 9.58 20.03 8.52
CA ALA A 544 10.63 20.96 8.11
C ALA A 544 11.68 21.19 9.23
N THR A 545 11.26 21.15 10.50
CA THR A 545 12.11 21.25 11.69
C THR A 545 12.82 19.93 11.99
N LEU A 546 12.12 18.79 11.93
CA LEU A 546 12.74 17.46 12.09
C LEU A 546 13.76 17.17 10.99
N THR A 547 13.41 17.44 9.73
CA THR A 547 14.29 17.35 8.57
C THR A 547 15.47 18.33 8.67
N CYS A 548 15.25 19.54 9.18
CA CYS A 548 16.32 20.48 9.50
C CYS A 548 17.28 19.92 10.56
N TYR A 549 16.76 19.27 11.62
CA TYR A 549 17.58 18.59 12.61
C TYR A 549 18.43 17.50 11.94
N LEU A 550 17.83 16.54 11.22
CA LEU A 550 18.57 15.44 10.60
C LEU A 550 19.58 15.94 9.53
N LYS A 551 19.30 17.05 8.83
CA LYS A 551 20.25 17.74 7.93
C LYS A 551 21.44 18.41 8.65
N LEU A 552 21.40 18.57 9.98
CA LEU A 552 22.54 18.98 10.81
C LEU A 552 23.37 17.78 11.31
N ILE A 553 22.76 16.62 11.59
CA ILE A 553 23.51 15.44 12.09
C ILE A 553 24.54 14.96 11.05
N GLY A 554 24.16 14.93 9.77
CA GLY A 554 25.05 14.59 8.65
C GLY A 554 26.19 15.58 8.39
N LYS A 555 26.23 16.73 9.10
CA LYS A 555 27.33 17.72 9.03
C LYS A 555 28.23 17.69 10.27
N SER A 556 27.93 16.84 11.24
CA SER A 556 28.72 16.68 12.46
C SER A 556 30.03 15.90 12.23
N SER A 557 30.89 15.85 13.24
CA SER A 557 32.18 15.15 13.15
C SER A 557 31.97 13.62 13.00
N LYS A 558 32.76 12.98 12.12
CA LYS A 558 32.66 11.55 11.70
C LYS A 558 32.94 10.50 12.81
N VAL A 559 32.77 10.86 14.09
CA VAL A 559 33.03 9.99 15.25
C VAL A 559 31.96 8.90 15.40
N PHE A 560 30.73 9.15 14.94
CA PHE A 560 29.61 8.21 15.00
C PHE A 560 29.00 8.02 13.59
N PRO A 561 29.64 7.21 12.71
CA PRO A 561 29.29 7.14 11.29
C PRO A 561 27.85 6.68 11.05
N GLU A 562 27.34 5.70 11.80
CA GLU A 562 25.96 5.21 11.66
C GLU A 562 24.93 6.28 11.99
N VAL A 563 25.15 7.01 13.09
CA VAL A 563 24.32 8.16 13.50
C VAL A 563 24.35 9.28 12.45
N THR A 564 25.45 9.46 11.70
CA THR A 564 25.49 10.41 10.56
C THR A 564 24.75 9.93 9.30
N LYS A 565 24.43 8.63 9.17
CA LYS A 565 23.60 8.08 8.07
C LYS A 565 22.10 8.27 8.32
N ALA A 566 21.68 8.56 9.55
CA ALA A 566 20.30 8.86 9.93
C ALA A 566 19.87 10.30 9.54
N SER A 567 20.19 10.72 8.30
CA SER A 567 20.00 12.09 7.81
C SER A 567 18.62 12.36 7.17
N SER A 568 17.77 11.34 7.04
CA SER A 568 16.36 11.43 6.61
C SER A 568 15.42 10.75 7.61
N LEU A 569 14.14 11.15 7.62
CA LEU A 569 13.15 10.71 8.59
C LEU A 569 13.05 9.17 8.67
N GLY A 570 12.80 8.50 7.54
CA GLY A 570 12.72 7.03 7.48
C GLY A 570 14.02 6.27 7.79
N LYS A 571 15.19 6.93 7.79
CA LYS A 571 16.47 6.34 8.27
C LYS A 571 16.66 6.57 9.77
N ALA A 572 16.26 7.74 10.29
CA ALA A 572 16.22 8.00 11.73
C ALA A 572 15.19 7.13 12.46
N TYR A 573 13.97 6.97 11.92
CA TYR A 573 12.94 6.10 12.46
C TYR A 573 13.42 4.65 12.63
N ARG A 574 14.03 4.06 11.60
CA ARG A 574 14.60 2.71 11.66
C ARG A 574 15.69 2.56 12.74
N VAL A 575 16.58 3.56 12.89
CA VAL A 575 17.60 3.56 13.95
C VAL A 575 17.00 3.73 15.36
N LEU A 576 15.88 4.45 15.50
CA LEU A 576 15.22 4.63 16.79
C LEU A 576 14.39 3.39 17.20
N LYS A 577 13.68 2.77 16.25
CA LYS A 577 12.83 1.59 16.46
C LYS A 577 13.65 0.31 16.68
N ASN A 578 14.74 0.10 15.94
CA ASN A 578 15.58 -1.09 16.14
C ASN A 578 16.38 -0.98 17.45
N THR A 579 15.99 -1.80 18.42
CA THR A 579 16.69 -1.95 19.70
C THR A 579 16.95 -3.42 20.06
N LYS A 580 16.86 -4.37 19.09
CA LYS A 580 17.12 -5.80 19.35
C LYS A 580 18.60 -6.01 19.77
N ALA A 581 19.54 -5.65 18.90
CA ALA A 581 20.97 -5.86 19.08
C ALA A 581 21.68 -4.77 19.92
N SER A 582 22.76 -5.13 20.62
CA SER A 582 23.53 -4.20 21.47
C SER A 582 24.10 -2.97 20.73
N LYS A 583 24.47 -3.13 19.45
CA LYS A 583 24.86 -2.00 18.59
C LYS A 583 23.67 -1.08 18.31
N ALA A 584 22.53 -1.64 17.92
CA ALA A 584 21.31 -0.87 17.63
C ALA A 584 20.82 -0.09 18.86
N LYS A 585 20.88 -0.69 20.07
CA LYS A 585 20.63 0.00 21.34
C LYS A 585 21.53 1.22 21.54
N LEU A 586 22.82 1.13 21.19
CA LEU A 586 23.77 2.25 21.27
C LEU A 586 23.47 3.33 20.22
N ASP A 587 23.27 2.96 18.95
CA ASP A 587 22.99 3.89 17.87
C ASP A 587 21.65 4.64 18.08
N SER A 588 20.61 3.92 18.53
CA SER A 588 19.32 4.48 18.97
C SER A 588 19.48 5.49 20.11
N ALA A 589 20.25 5.15 21.15
CA ALA A 589 20.51 6.02 22.29
C ALA A 589 21.33 7.28 21.91
N LEU A 590 22.30 7.15 21.00
CA LEU A 590 23.09 8.28 20.48
C LEU A 590 22.23 9.23 19.64
N LEU A 591 21.41 8.70 18.74
CA LEU A 591 20.49 9.50 17.92
C LEU A 591 19.42 10.19 18.78
N THR A 592 18.84 9.48 19.75
CA THR A 592 17.92 10.02 20.77
C THR A 592 18.57 11.18 21.55
N SER A 593 19.82 11.01 21.99
CA SER A 593 20.56 12.04 22.72
C SER A 593 20.82 13.27 21.86
N TRP A 594 21.12 13.06 20.58
CA TRP A 594 21.36 14.13 19.62
C TRP A 594 20.08 14.91 19.28
N LEU A 595 18.96 14.22 19.04
CA LEU A 595 17.66 14.83 18.73
C LEU A 595 17.16 15.71 19.88
N ASN A 596 17.23 15.21 21.13
CA ASN A 596 16.92 16.02 22.32
C ASN A 596 17.78 17.29 22.40
N TRP A 597 19.09 17.17 22.14
CA TRP A 597 19.98 18.33 22.11
C TRP A 597 19.60 19.33 21.00
N ALA A 598 19.17 18.86 19.82
CA ALA A 598 18.68 19.72 18.72
C ALA A 598 17.32 20.38 19.04
N HIS A 599 16.46 19.70 19.81
CA HIS A 599 15.12 20.16 20.15
C HIS A 599 15.06 21.27 21.21
N GLY A 600 16.12 21.45 22.00
CA GLY A 600 16.25 22.62 22.88
C GLY A 600 16.37 22.33 24.38
N THR A 601 16.43 21.06 24.79
CA THR A 601 16.33 20.61 26.21
C THR A 601 17.37 21.18 27.18
N ASN A 602 18.39 21.89 26.67
CA ASN A 602 19.41 22.59 27.47
C ASN A 602 19.17 24.12 27.50
N GLY A 603 17.92 24.58 27.36
CA GLY A 603 17.47 25.96 27.67
C GLY A 603 18.05 27.10 26.82
N THR A 604 18.72 26.80 25.70
CA THR A 604 19.55 27.77 24.97
C THR A 604 19.15 27.89 23.50
N LYS A 605 18.41 28.97 23.17
CA LYS A 605 17.87 29.28 21.82
C LYS A 605 18.93 29.61 20.74
N LYS A 606 20.22 29.58 21.07
CA LYS A 606 21.33 29.84 20.13
C LYS A 606 22.48 28.88 20.43
N LEU A 607 23.10 28.33 19.38
CA LEU A 607 24.29 27.49 19.49
C LEU A 607 25.46 28.26 20.12
N THR A 608 26.11 27.67 21.12
CA THR A 608 27.35 28.16 21.73
C THR A 608 28.52 28.08 20.74
N THR A 609 29.60 28.80 21.03
CA THR A 609 30.84 28.75 20.23
C THR A 609 31.44 27.34 20.17
N ALA A 610 31.33 26.56 21.25
CA ALA A 610 31.81 25.17 21.29
C ALA A 610 30.99 24.23 20.39
N GLU A 611 29.66 24.38 20.38
CA GLU A 611 28.76 23.58 19.52
C GLU A 611 28.93 23.95 18.04
N LYS A 612 29.06 25.25 17.71
CA LYS A 612 29.37 25.73 16.35
C LYS A 612 30.69 25.16 15.80
N VAL A 613 31.69 24.96 16.65
CA VAL A 613 32.94 24.30 16.26
C VAL A 613 32.72 22.81 15.97
N ARG A 614 31.88 22.10 16.74
CA ARG A 614 31.60 20.66 16.51
C ARG A 614 30.73 20.38 15.28
N LEU A 615 29.81 21.28 14.94
CA LEU A 615 28.98 21.21 13.73
C LEU A 615 29.67 21.75 12.46
N ASN A 616 30.87 22.33 12.60
CA ASN A 616 31.68 22.72 11.45
C ASN A 616 32.56 21.53 11.03
N GLY A 617 32.17 20.85 9.95
CA GLY A 617 32.88 19.71 9.35
C GLY A 617 34.30 20.01 8.85
N LYS A 618 34.80 21.25 8.95
CA LYS A 618 36.20 21.64 8.70
C LYS A 618 37.02 21.92 9.97
N SER A 619 36.47 21.68 11.17
CA SER A 619 37.18 21.96 12.44
C SER A 619 38.31 20.99 12.75
N THR A 620 39.43 21.53 13.24
CA THR A 620 40.63 20.75 13.56
C THR A 620 40.47 19.94 14.85
N ALA A 621 41.21 18.84 14.96
CA ALA A 621 41.22 17.99 16.16
C ALA A 621 41.59 18.76 17.45
N ALA A 622 42.43 19.79 17.36
CA ALA A 622 42.75 20.66 18.49
C ALA A 622 41.55 21.53 18.93
N ALA A 623 40.79 22.08 17.97
CA ALA A 623 39.57 22.84 18.25
C ALA A 623 38.48 21.95 18.86
N LEU A 624 38.31 20.73 18.34
CA LEU A 624 37.37 19.73 18.89
C LEU A 624 37.77 19.31 20.31
N ARG A 625 39.06 19.01 20.57
CA ARG A 625 39.57 18.69 21.93
C ARG A 625 39.39 19.86 22.91
N LYS A 626 39.56 21.11 22.47
CA LYS A 626 39.29 22.29 23.32
C LYS A 626 37.79 22.45 23.61
N ALA A 627 36.93 22.24 22.61
CA ALA A 627 35.48 22.29 22.75
C ALA A 627 34.92 21.13 23.61
N ALA A 628 35.60 19.99 23.68
CA ALA A 628 35.17 18.85 24.52
C ALA A 628 35.35 19.14 26.03
N LYS A 629 36.34 19.93 26.43
CA LYS A 629 36.65 20.25 27.84
C LYS A 629 35.65 21.16 28.54
N THR A 630 34.62 21.67 27.84
CA THR A 630 33.60 22.58 28.39
C THR A 630 32.23 21.94 28.49
N VAL A 631 32.17 20.62 28.71
CA VAL A 631 30.94 19.86 28.95
C VAL A 631 30.85 19.50 30.43
N LYS A 632 29.68 19.71 31.02
CA LYS A 632 29.17 18.96 32.17
C LYS A 632 28.06 18.05 31.67
#